data_AF-A0A242DH91-F1
#
_entry.id   AF-A0A242DH91-F1
#
_cell.length_a   1.000
_cell.length_b   1.000
_cell.length_c   1.000
_cell.angle_alpha   90.00
_cell.angle_beta   90.00
_cell.angle_gamma   90.00
#
_symmetry.space_group_name_H-M   'P 1'
#
loop_
_entity.id
_entity.type
_entity.pdbx_description
1 polymer ?
#
loop_
_entity_poly.entity_id
_entity_poly.type
_entity_poly.pdbx_seq_one_letter_code
_entity_poly.pdbx_strand_id
1 'polypeptide(L)'
;MKKFKIGLAMLAAVFVLGACGSKKEAATEKEEKKDIKIACNQVSENSLKAAKKSMEAEGYKPEFVVFSNNIEALQAVQDGNVDASFAQHEPFMKSFNEQKGGELAMMEPHVYYTGIGLYSTKYDKIDELPDGAQIAIMNDAMNRDNSLLMMQDAGLIKLSDEKKSGYTALDIVDNPKNFKFVEIEQAQTVRSLEDLDAATCFFTFMFNSGEDYKDYLIRDQHAKDFPISLIVKDENKDTDWAKAINNSFTTKESKKGINDHFKGVFTFYE
;
A
#
# COMPACT_ATOMS: atom_id res chain seq x y z
N MET A 1 -11.04 -28.11 79.45
CA MET A 1 -11.92 -27.54 80.51
C MET A 1 -11.87 -26.02 80.38
N LYS A 2 -12.90 -25.20 80.17
CA LYS A 2 -14.36 -25.27 80.17
C LYS A 2 -14.88 -24.33 79.06
N LYS A 3 -16.06 -24.64 78.52
CA LYS A 3 -16.85 -23.85 77.57
C LYS A 3 -17.64 -22.74 78.30
N PHE A 4 -17.90 -21.60 77.65
CA PHE A 4 -19.06 -20.69 77.78
C PHE A 4 -18.93 -19.66 76.63
N LYS A 5 -19.67 -19.68 75.51
CA LYS A 5 -21.10 -19.55 75.16
C LYS A 5 -21.77 -18.21 75.55
N ILE A 6 -22.13 -17.48 74.47
CA ILE A 6 -23.31 -16.62 74.23
C ILE A 6 -23.16 -15.10 74.46
N GLY A 7 -23.51 -14.34 73.41
CA GLY A 7 -23.75 -12.90 73.45
C GLY A 7 -23.93 -12.27 72.06
N LEU A 8 -24.95 -12.71 71.30
CA LEU A 8 -25.39 -12.11 70.05
C LEU A 8 -26.16 -10.80 70.35
N ALA A 9 -25.72 -9.67 69.78
CA ALA A 9 -26.54 -8.45 69.69
C ALA A 9 -26.34 -7.82 68.31
N MET A 10 -27.31 -8.06 67.42
CA MET A 10 -27.48 -7.33 66.17
C MET A 10 -27.88 -5.88 66.47
N LEU A 11 -27.21 -4.93 65.83
CA LEU A 11 -27.80 -3.63 65.55
C LEU A 11 -27.80 -3.43 64.03
N ALA A 12 -28.96 -3.69 63.43
CA ALA A 12 -29.25 -3.36 62.04
C ALA A 12 -29.55 -1.85 61.96
N ALA A 13 -28.67 -1.09 61.31
CA ALA A 13 -28.99 0.25 60.85
C ALA A 13 -29.42 0.19 59.39
N VAL A 14 -30.73 0.13 59.17
CA VAL A 14 -31.36 0.28 57.87
C VAL A 14 -31.40 1.78 57.56
N PHE A 15 -30.55 2.25 56.64
CA PHE A 15 -30.78 3.52 55.94
C PHE A 15 -31.28 3.20 54.54
N VAL A 16 -32.61 3.17 54.39
CA VAL A 16 -33.28 3.31 53.10
C VAL A 16 -33.57 4.79 52.91
N LEU A 17 -32.79 5.43 52.05
CA LEU A 17 -33.17 6.68 51.39
C LEU A 17 -33.16 6.40 49.90
N GLY A 18 -34.32 6.00 49.38
CA GLY A 18 -34.61 6.04 47.95
C GLY A 18 -35.27 7.38 47.63
N ALA A 19 -34.64 8.18 46.77
CA ALA A 19 -35.30 9.22 46.00
C ALA A 19 -34.53 9.50 44.69
N CYS A 20 -35.07 8.93 43.62
CA CYS A 20 -35.05 9.32 42.22
C CYS A 20 -34.11 10.43 41.74
N GLY A 21 -33.36 10.15 40.66
CA GLY A 21 -32.90 11.19 39.74
C GLY A 21 -31.71 10.78 38.89
N SER A 22 -32.00 10.23 37.71
CA SER A 22 -31.05 10.09 36.58
C SER A 22 -29.85 9.19 36.81
N LYS A 23 -30.03 7.90 36.48
CA LYS A 23 -28.96 6.96 36.17
C LYS A 23 -28.20 7.49 34.94
N LYS A 24 -27.26 8.41 35.18
CA LYS A 24 -26.23 8.77 34.22
C LYS A 24 -25.34 7.54 34.16
N GLU A 25 -25.55 6.69 33.16
CA GLU A 25 -24.51 5.78 32.70
C GLU A 25 -23.27 6.65 32.55
N ALA A 26 -22.29 6.43 33.41
CA ALA A 26 -20.95 6.93 33.18
C ALA A 26 -20.51 6.21 31.91
N ALA A 27 -20.70 6.88 30.77
CA ALA A 27 -19.95 6.59 29.57
C ALA A 27 -18.49 6.69 30.01
N THR A 28 -17.84 5.54 30.18
CA THR A 28 -16.40 5.46 30.06
C THR A 28 -16.07 6.12 28.74
N GLU A 29 -15.59 7.37 28.78
CA GLU A 29 -14.92 7.98 27.66
C GLU A 29 -13.86 6.98 27.23
N LYS A 30 -14.08 6.31 26.08
CA LYS A 30 -13.02 5.59 25.41
C LYS A 30 -11.96 6.65 25.16
N GLU A 31 -10.83 6.53 25.84
CA GLU A 31 -9.68 7.40 25.63
C GLU A 31 -9.38 7.36 24.12
N GLU A 32 -9.56 8.51 23.47
CA GLU A 32 -9.49 8.61 22.02
C GLU A 32 -8.04 8.36 21.60
N LYS A 33 -7.81 7.34 20.76
CA LYS A 33 -6.47 6.97 20.32
C LYS A 33 -5.83 8.13 19.54
N LYS A 34 -4.82 8.78 20.12
CA LYS A 34 -4.10 9.90 19.46
C LYS A 34 -2.75 9.50 18.89
N ASP A 35 -2.03 8.56 19.51
CA ASP A 35 -0.75 8.06 18.98
C ASP A 35 -1.01 6.97 17.93
N ILE A 36 -0.55 7.20 16.70
CA ILE A 36 -0.77 6.32 15.54
C ILE A 36 0.58 5.88 14.96
N LYS A 37 0.91 4.60 15.06
CA LYS A 37 2.09 4.00 14.45
C LYS A 37 1.78 3.52 13.04
N ILE A 38 2.52 4.01 12.04
CA ILE A 38 2.29 3.70 10.63
C ILE A 38 3.54 3.04 10.04
N ALA A 39 3.42 1.78 9.64
CA ALA A 39 4.47 1.07 8.92
C ALA A 39 4.57 1.57 7.46
N CYS A 40 5.78 1.81 6.98
CA CYS A 40 6.02 2.27 5.61
C CYS A 40 7.36 1.77 5.08
N ASN A 41 7.60 1.92 3.77
CA ASN A 41 8.92 1.79 3.19
C ASN A 41 9.57 3.16 2.99
N GLN A 42 10.85 3.18 2.58
CA GLN A 42 11.61 4.43 2.42
C GLN A 42 10.96 5.42 1.43
N VAL A 43 10.30 4.92 0.38
CA VAL A 43 9.58 5.76 -0.58
C VAL A 43 8.36 6.39 0.09
N SER A 44 7.50 5.59 0.70
CA SER A 44 6.23 6.04 1.27
C SER A 44 6.38 6.89 2.52
N GLU A 45 7.53 6.80 3.21
CA GLU A 45 7.88 7.69 4.32
C GLU A 45 7.84 9.18 3.91
N ASN A 46 8.23 9.50 2.67
CA ASN A 46 8.14 10.88 2.17
C ASN A 46 6.70 11.36 2.00
N SER A 47 5.80 10.47 1.54
CA SER A 47 4.36 10.77 1.47
C SER A 47 3.75 10.98 2.85
N LEU A 48 4.14 10.16 3.82
CA LEU A 48 3.75 10.30 5.22
C LEU A 48 4.24 11.61 5.83
N LYS A 49 5.51 12.00 5.59
CA LYS A 49 6.06 13.29 6.02
C LYS A 49 5.29 14.47 5.44
N ALA A 50 4.88 14.40 4.17
CA ALA A 50 4.06 15.43 3.52
C ALA A 50 2.63 15.52 4.09
N ALA A 51 2.09 14.42 4.61
CA ALA A 51 0.76 14.37 5.25
C ALA A 51 0.78 14.63 6.77
N LYS A 52 1.95 14.57 7.41
CA LYS A 52 2.13 14.68 8.87
C LYS A 52 1.44 15.89 9.49
N LYS A 53 1.61 17.07 8.90
CA LYS A 53 1.00 18.31 9.41
C LYS A 53 -0.53 18.28 9.37
N SER A 54 -1.11 17.66 8.34
CA SER A 54 -2.56 17.46 8.24
C SER A 54 -3.05 16.47 9.30
N MET A 55 -2.31 15.39 9.55
CA MET A 55 -2.62 14.42 10.62
C MET A 55 -2.57 15.07 12.02
N GLU A 56 -1.58 15.93 12.26
CA GLU A 56 -1.43 16.68 13.52
C GLU A 56 -2.53 17.72 13.71
N ALA A 57 -3.01 18.36 12.63
CA ALA A 57 -4.13 19.30 12.68
C ALA A 57 -5.45 18.60 13.07
N GLU A 58 -5.62 17.33 12.70
CA GLU A 58 -6.73 16.47 13.14
C GLU A 58 -6.55 15.94 14.58
N GLY A 59 -5.45 16.31 15.25
CA GLY A 59 -5.18 15.97 16.65
C GLY A 59 -4.46 14.64 16.87
N TYR A 60 -3.96 13.99 15.82
CA TYR A 60 -3.20 12.73 15.90
C TYR A 60 -1.69 12.97 15.94
N LYS A 61 -0.96 12.04 16.55
CA LYS A 61 0.50 12.02 16.64
C LYS A 61 1.02 10.82 15.88
N PRO A 62 1.38 11.00 14.58
CA PRO A 62 1.87 9.89 13.79
C PRO A 62 3.34 9.58 14.10
N GLU A 63 3.65 8.29 14.27
CA GLU A 63 4.99 7.72 14.34
C GLU A 63 5.20 6.82 13.12
N PHE A 64 6.24 7.09 12.33
CA PHE A 64 6.53 6.30 11.13
C PHE A 64 7.57 5.21 11.45
N VAL A 65 7.21 3.96 11.16
CA VAL A 65 8.09 2.81 11.35
C VAL A 65 8.50 2.29 9.97
N VAL A 66 9.78 2.41 9.64
CA VAL A 66 10.28 2.03 8.30
C VAL A 66 10.64 0.56 8.27
N PHE A 67 10.06 -0.17 7.31
CA PHE A 67 10.34 -1.58 7.02
C PHE A 67 11.04 -1.69 5.66
N SER A 68 11.95 -2.66 5.55
CA SER A 68 12.57 -3.05 4.28
C SER A 68 11.74 -4.08 3.51
N ASN A 69 10.77 -4.75 4.15
CA ASN A 69 9.95 -5.81 3.57
C ASN A 69 8.45 -5.54 3.75
N ASN A 70 7.70 -5.57 2.64
CA ASN A 70 6.26 -5.31 2.63
C ASN A 70 5.43 -6.38 3.37
N ILE A 71 5.86 -7.65 3.37
CA ILE A 71 5.17 -8.71 4.11
C ILE A 71 5.30 -8.47 5.62
N GLU A 72 6.50 -8.09 6.08
CA GLU A 72 6.75 -7.79 7.49
C GLU A 72 5.96 -6.57 7.96
N ALA A 73 5.84 -5.55 7.11
CA ALA A 73 5.03 -4.37 7.38
C ALA A 73 3.55 -4.72 7.60
N LEU A 74 2.96 -5.53 6.71
CA LEU A 74 1.57 -5.98 6.85
C LEU A 74 1.38 -6.93 8.05
N GLN A 75 2.33 -7.83 8.30
CA GLN A 75 2.31 -8.68 9.49
C GLN A 75 2.33 -7.85 10.78
N ALA A 76 3.11 -6.77 10.84
CA ALA A 76 3.14 -5.89 12.00
C ALA A 76 1.80 -5.19 12.25
N VAL A 77 1.03 -4.86 11.20
CA VAL A 77 -0.35 -4.35 11.34
C VAL A 77 -1.28 -5.45 11.86
N GLN A 78 -1.20 -6.65 11.26
CA GLN A 78 -2.02 -7.79 11.64
C GLN A 78 -1.83 -8.17 13.12
N ASP A 79 -0.58 -8.16 13.58
CA ASP A 79 -0.19 -8.48 14.96
C ASP A 79 -0.51 -7.34 15.95
N GLY A 80 -0.87 -6.15 15.46
CA GLY A 80 -1.12 -4.97 16.29
C GLY A 80 0.14 -4.29 16.84
N ASN A 81 1.32 -4.58 16.27
CA ASN A 81 2.58 -3.91 16.62
C ASN A 81 2.63 -2.47 16.10
N VAL A 82 1.95 -2.22 14.97
CA VAL A 82 1.65 -0.90 14.41
C VAL A 82 0.15 -0.82 14.13
N ASP A 83 -0.37 0.40 13.99
CA ASP A 83 -1.80 0.63 13.81
C ASP A 83 -2.25 0.55 12.36
N ALA A 84 -1.36 0.94 11.44
CA ALA A 84 -1.62 0.97 10.02
C ALA A 84 -0.34 0.75 9.21
N SER A 85 -0.49 0.50 7.91
CA SER A 85 0.59 0.59 6.94
C SER A 85 0.22 1.51 5.77
N PHE A 86 1.21 2.17 5.18
CA PHE A 86 1.06 2.97 3.97
C PHE A 86 2.28 2.74 3.07
N ALA A 87 2.14 1.81 2.12
CA ALA A 87 3.14 1.53 1.08
C ALA A 87 2.65 0.52 0.04
N GLN A 88 1.86 -0.47 0.46
CA GLN A 88 1.41 -1.56 -0.42
C GLN A 88 0.15 -1.17 -1.18
N HIS A 89 -0.02 -1.75 -2.37
CA HIS A 89 -1.25 -1.62 -3.14
C HIS A 89 -2.28 -2.70 -2.75
N GLU A 90 -3.55 -2.45 -3.06
CA GLU A 90 -4.65 -3.33 -2.64
C GLU A 90 -4.49 -4.80 -3.07
N PRO A 91 -4.07 -5.15 -4.31
CA PRO A 91 -3.85 -6.55 -4.69
C PRO A 91 -2.80 -7.27 -3.83
N PHE A 92 -1.77 -6.56 -3.33
CA PHE A 92 -0.74 -7.14 -2.48
C PHE A 92 -1.31 -7.46 -1.10
N MET A 93 -2.10 -6.56 -0.53
CA MET A 93 -2.80 -6.77 0.73
C MET A 93 -3.80 -7.92 0.67
N LYS A 94 -4.57 -8.02 -0.43
CA LYS A 94 -5.48 -9.17 -0.67
C LYS A 94 -4.70 -10.49 -0.72
N SER A 95 -3.60 -10.52 -1.47
CA SER A 95 -2.73 -11.70 -1.54
C SER A 95 -2.13 -12.08 -0.17
N PHE A 96 -1.72 -11.08 0.63
CA PHE A 96 -1.28 -11.29 2.00
C PHE A 96 -2.39 -11.92 2.86
N ASN A 97 -3.62 -11.37 2.81
CA ASN A 97 -4.76 -11.91 3.55
C ASN A 97 -5.03 -13.37 3.19
N GLU A 98 -5.04 -13.70 1.89
CA GLU A 98 -5.27 -15.07 1.39
C GLU A 98 -4.18 -16.04 1.86
N GLN A 99 -2.90 -15.64 1.78
CA GLN A 99 -1.77 -16.53 2.06
C GLN A 99 -1.43 -16.64 3.55
N LYS A 100 -1.71 -15.61 4.34
CA LYS A 100 -1.32 -15.49 5.75
C LYS A 100 -2.50 -15.49 6.72
N GLY A 101 -3.74 -15.59 6.22
CA GLY A 101 -4.94 -15.50 7.05
C GLY A 101 -5.11 -14.11 7.67
N GLY A 102 -4.69 -13.08 6.95
CA GLY A 102 -4.79 -11.69 7.39
C GLY A 102 -6.22 -11.17 7.31
N GLU A 103 -6.54 -10.22 8.19
CA GLU A 103 -7.82 -9.50 8.23
C GLU A 103 -7.54 -8.00 8.08
N LEU A 104 -6.84 -7.65 7.00
CA LEU A 104 -6.49 -6.26 6.69
C LEU A 104 -7.47 -5.68 5.68
N ALA A 105 -7.72 -4.38 5.78
CA ALA A 105 -8.56 -3.61 4.87
C ALA A 105 -7.81 -2.36 4.40
N MET A 106 -7.98 -2.01 3.11
CA MET A 106 -7.51 -0.74 2.56
C MET A 106 -8.58 0.33 2.77
N MET A 107 -8.15 1.52 3.20
CA MET A 107 -9.02 2.65 3.44
C MET A 107 -9.40 3.37 2.15
N GLU A 108 -10.66 3.77 2.09
CA GLU A 108 -11.20 4.69 1.10
C GLU A 108 -11.32 6.13 1.67
N PRO A 109 -11.25 7.18 0.82
CA PRO A 109 -10.91 7.11 -0.60
C PRO A 109 -9.48 6.63 -0.83
N HIS A 110 -9.23 5.99 -1.99
CA HIS A 110 -7.87 5.64 -2.38
C HIS A 110 -7.00 6.89 -2.53
N VAL A 111 -5.74 6.85 -2.08
CA VAL A 111 -4.89 8.04 -2.10
C VAL A 111 -4.26 8.25 -3.47
N TYR A 112 -3.41 7.34 -3.92
CA TYR A 112 -2.73 7.45 -5.21
C TYR A 112 -2.34 6.09 -5.78
N TYR A 113 -1.87 6.09 -7.02
CA TYR A 113 -1.21 4.95 -7.66
C TYR A 113 0.04 5.42 -8.40
N THR A 114 0.89 4.49 -8.82
CA THR A 114 2.03 4.75 -9.72
C THR A 114 2.00 3.77 -10.88
N GLY A 115 2.76 4.06 -11.94
CA GLY A 115 2.75 3.28 -13.17
C GLY A 115 4.04 2.50 -13.40
N ILE A 116 3.95 1.62 -14.38
CA ILE A 116 5.06 0.92 -15.02
C ILE A 116 5.13 1.39 -16.47
N GLY A 117 6.35 1.61 -16.97
CA GLY A 117 6.60 1.91 -18.37
C GLY A 117 7.60 0.95 -18.97
N LEU A 118 7.55 0.80 -20.30
CA LEU A 118 8.66 0.24 -21.07
C LEU A 118 9.57 1.38 -21.49
N TYR A 119 10.85 1.30 -21.16
CA TYR A 119 11.83 2.33 -21.45
C TYR A 119 12.94 1.78 -22.33
N SER A 120 13.61 2.66 -23.06
CA SER A 120 14.85 2.37 -23.77
C SER A 120 15.77 3.58 -23.68
N THR A 121 17.08 3.34 -23.60
CA THR A 121 18.11 4.37 -23.75
C THR A 121 18.69 4.40 -25.17
N LYS A 122 18.25 3.46 -26.04
CA LYS A 122 18.76 3.24 -27.40
C LYS A 122 17.76 3.65 -28.49
N TYR A 123 16.46 3.70 -28.15
CA TYR A 123 15.36 3.92 -29.08
C TYR A 123 14.35 4.89 -28.49
N ASP A 124 13.84 5.81 -29.30
CA ASP A 124 12.91 6.85 -28.85
C ASP A 124 11.44 6.45 -29.09
N LYS A 125 11.21 5.44 -29.94
CA LYS A 125 9.86 4.97 -30.32
C LYS A 125 9.77 3.46 -30.28
N ILE A 126 8.58 2.98 -29.95
CA ILE A 126 8.32 1.54 -29.88
C ILE A 126 8.55 0.81 -31.22
N ASP A 127 8.25 1.48 -32.32
CA ASP A 127 8.42 0.91 -33.67
C ASP A 127 9.89 0.78 -34.08
N GLU A 128 10.81 1.51 -33.43
CA GLU A 128 12.25 1.47 -33.68
C GLU A 128 12.93 0.25 -33.03
N LEU A 129 12.26 -0.44 -32.09
CA LEU A 129 12.79 -1.67 -31.52
C LEU A 129 13.04 -2.72 -32.63
N PRO A 130 14.25 -3.29 -32.71
CA PRO A 130 14.61 -4.22 -33.78
C PRO A 130 13.90 -5.57 -33.62
N ASP A 131 13.85 -6.33 -34.71
CA ASP A 131 13.49 -7.75 -34.62
C ASP A 131 14.47 -8.48 -33.70
N GLY A 132 13.93 -9.26 -32.76
CA GLY A 132 14.72 -9.97 -31.77
C GLY A 132 15.20 -9.12 -30.60
N ALA A 133 14.70 -7.89 -30.44
CA ALA A 133 15.08 -7.02 -29.32
C ALA A 133 14.98 -7.75 -27.97
N GLN A 134 15.99 -7.57 -27.13
CA GLN A 134 16.03 -8.10 -25.77
C GLN A 134 15.37 -7.12 -24.81
N ILE A 135 14.28 -7.56 -24.19
CA ILE A 135 13.45 -6.74 -23.31
C ILE A 135 13.47 -7.32 -21.90
N ALA A 136 13.94 -6.54 -20.93
CA ALA A 136 13.81 -6.91 -19.53
C ALA A 136 12.35 -6.78 -19.06
N ILE A 137 11.88 -7.81 -18.37
CA ILE A 137 10.61 -7.83 -17.64
C ILE A 137 10.86 -8.18 -16.17
N MET A 138 10.00 -7.73 -15.27
CA MET A 138 10.16 -8.03 -13.84
C MET A 138 9.95 -9.53 -13.56
N ASN A 139 10.68 -10.08 -12.60
CA ASN A 139 10.73 -11.53 -12.34
C ASN A 139 9.74 -12.04 -11.28
N ASP A 140 9.13 -11.17 -10.49
CA ASP A 140 8.04 -11.54 -9.59
C ASP A 140 6.72 -11.67 -10.36
N ALA A 141 5.86 -12.60 -9.95
CA ALA A 141 4.71 -13.01 -10.74
C ALA A 141 3.74 -11.86 -11.08
N MET A 142 3.41 -11.02 -10.10
CA MET A 142 2.44 -9.94 -10.31
C MET A 142 2.97 -8.87 -11.26
N ASN A 143 4.24 -8.48 -11.13
CA ASN A 143 4.79 -7.43 -11.99
C ASN A 143 5.23 -7.97 -13.34
N ARG A 144 5.61 -9.25 -13.44
CA ARG A 144 5.77 -9.94 -14.73
C ARG A 144 4.46 -9.94 -15.52
N ASP A 145 3.35 -10.25 -14.87
CA ASP A 145 2.02 -10.19 -15.49
C ASP A 145 1.74 -8.78 -16.05
N ASN A 146 1.97 -7.75 -15.24
CA ASN A 146 1.75 -6.36 -15.65
C ASN A 146 2.65 -5.96 -16.83
N SER A 147 3.93 -6.36 -16.82
CA SER A 147 4.86 -6.14 -17.93
C SER A 147 4.35 -6.74 -19.24
N LEU A 148 3.89 -8.00 -19.20
CA LEU A 148 3.40 -8.71 -20.39
C LEU A 148 2.04 -8.20 -20.86
N LEU A 149 1.12 -7.90 -19.94
CA LEU A 149 -0.18 -7.31 -20.27
C LEU A 149 -0.01 -5.93 -20.92
N MET A 150 0.87 -5.07 -20.39
CA MET A 150 1.18 -3.78 -20.99
C MET A 150 1.66 -3.90 -22.43
N MET A 151 2.47 -4.91 -22.75
CA MET A 151 2.92 -5.17 -24.12
C MET A 151 1.79 -5.70 -25.02
N GLN A 152 0.91 -6.54 -24.49
CA GLN A 152 -0.28 -7.00 -25.21
C GLN A 152 -1.23 -5.84 -25.51
N ASP A 153 -1.50 -4.97 -24.53
CA ASP A 153 -2.38 -3.80 -24.69
C ASP A 153 -1.84 -2.83 -25.74
N ALA A 154 -0.51 -2.75 -25.87
CA ALA A 154 0.18 -2.00 -26.92
C ALA A 154 0.20 -2.73 -28.29
N GLY A 155 -0.35 -3.94 -28.40
CA GLY A 155 -0.40 -4.73 -29.63
C GLY A 155 0.94 -5.32 -30.08
N LEU A 156 1.93 -5.39 -29.17
CA LEU A 156 3.29 -5.85 -29.49
C LEU A 156 3.43 -7.37 -29.46
N ILE A 157 2.64 -8.01 -28.60
CA ILE A 157 2.55 -9.47 -28.43
C ILE A 157 1.09 -9.85 -28.23
N LYS A 158 0.80 -11.15 -28.32
CA LYS A 158 -0.47 -11.72 -27.88
C LYS A 158 -0.20 -12.80 -26.85
N LEU A 159 -0.88 -12.74 -25.71
CA LEU A 159 -0.85 -13.76 -24.67
C LEU A 159 -1.95 -14.79 -24.92
N SER A 160 -1.78 -15.97 -24.36
CA SER A 160 -2.80 -17.02 -24.35
C SER A 160 -4.03 -16.57 -23.55
N ASP A 161 -5.20 -17.09 -23.92
CA ASP A 161 -6.45 -16.85 -23.18
C ASP A 161 -6.42 -17.52 -21.78
N GLU A 162 -5.58 -18.55 -21.62
CA GLU A 162 -5.42 -19.27 -20.35
C GLU A 162 -4.39 -18.62 -19.44
N LYS A 163 -4.85 -17.76 -18.53
CA LYS A 163 -4.03 -17.28 -17.41
C LYS A 163 -4.07 -18.30 -16.27
N LYS A 164 -2.99 -19.07 -16.09
CA LYS A 164 -2.86 -20.03 -14.98
C LYS A 164 -2.58 -19.32 -13.65
N SER A 165 -1.34 -19.35 -13.17
CA SER A 165 -0.89 -18.66 -11.95
C SER A 165 -0.31 -17.26 -12.22
N GLY A 166 -0.50 -16.75 -13.44
CA GLY A 166 0.19 -15.59 -14.00
C GLY A 166 0.68 -15.91 -15.41
N TYR A 167 1.05 -14.87 -16.15
CA TYR A 167 1.70 -14.95 -17.45
C TYR A 167 3.22 -15.05 -17.31
N THR A 168 3.80 -15.76 -18.26
CA THR A 168 5.23 -15.87 -18.49
C THR A 168 5.51 -15.66 -19.97
N ALA A 169 6.78 -15.54 -20.35
CA ALA A 169 7.16 -15.49 -21.77
C ALA A 169 6.71 -16.74 -22.56
N LEU A 170 6.44 -17.87 -21.89
CA LEU A 170 5.94 -19.10 -22.52
C LEU A 170 4.46 -19.02 -22.91
N ASP A 171 3.72 -18.06 -22.34
CA ASP A 171 2.29 -17.85 -22.62
C ASP A 171 2.07 -16.92 -23.81
N ILE A 172 3.12 -16.47 -24.48
CA ILE A 172 3.05 -15.61 -25.66
C ILE A 172 2.76 -16.47 -26.89
N VAL A 173 1.59 -16.26 -27.50
CA VAL A 173 1.09 -17.01 -28.67
C VAL A 173 1.32 -16.27 -29.99
N ASP A 174 1.57 -14.96 -29.95
CA ASP A 174 2.00 -14.16 -31.10
C ASP A 174 3.07 -13.14 -30.68
N ASN A 175 4.13 -13.03 -31.47
CA ASN A 175 5.30 -12.17 -31.22
C ASN A 175 5.93 -11.80 -32.58
N PRO A 176 5.32 -10.87 -33.34
CA PRO A 176 5.71 -10.59 -34.73
C PRO A 176 7.14 -10.10 -34.89
N LYS A 177 7.66 -9.34 -33.92
CA LYS A 177 9.06 -8.87 -33.88
C LYS A 177 10.01 -9.85 -33.19
N ASN A 178 9.57 -11.05 -32.82
CA ASN A 178 10.39 -12.09 -32.21
C ASN A 178 11.17 -11.64 -30.95
N PHE A 179 10.63 -10.69 -30.17
CA PHE A 179 11.24 -10.16 -28.96
C PHE A 179 11.69 -11.26 -27.99
N LYS A 180 12.80 -11.02 -27.29
CA LYS A 180 13.38 -11.93 -26.31
C LYS A 180 13.22 -11.34 -24.92
N PHE A 181 12.52 -12.04 -24.04
CA PHE A 181 12.24 -11.56 -22.69
C PHE A 181 13.29 -12.07 -21.70
N VAL A 182 13.82 -11.15 -20.89
CA VAL A 182 14.80 -11.43 -19.83
C VAL A 182 14.18 -11.07 -18.49
N GLU A 183 14.01 -12.04 -17.60
CA GLU A 183 13.44 -11.79 -16.27
C GLU A 183 14.50 -11.20 -15.32
N ILE A 184 14.23 -10.01 -14.79
CA ILE A 184 15.15 -9.24 -13.95
C ILE A 184 14.44 -8.79 -12.66
N GLU A 185 15.19 -8.70 -11.55
CA GLU A 185 14.69 -8.16 -10.28
C GLU A 185 14.38 -6.66 -10.42
N GLN A 186 13.28 -6.20 -9.81
CA GLN A 186 12.73 -4.86 -10.06
C GLN A 186 13.74 -3.73 -9.85
N ALA A 187 14.57 -3.80 -8.80
CA ALA A 187 15.55 -2.74 -8.51
C ALA A 187 16.72 -2.72 -9.52
N GLN A 188 16.85 -3.74 -10.38
CA GLN A 188 17.88 -3.81 -11.43
C GLN A 188 17.35 -3.46 -12.83
N THR A 189 16.05 -3.27 -13.03
CA THR A 189 15.50 -3.07 -14.38
C THR A 189 16.01 -1.78 -15.03
N VAL A 190 16.14 -0.69 -14.28
CA VAL A 190 16.66 0.57 -14.81
C VAL A 190 18.11 0.41 -15.28
N ARG A 191 18.96 -0.24 -14.49
CA ARG A 191 20.36 -0.51 -14.87
C ARG A 191 20.46 -1.40 -16.11
N SER A 192 19.52 -2.33 -16.29
CA SER A 192 19.53 -3.23 -17.45
C SER A 192 19.36 -2.50 -18.78
N LEU A 193 18.89 -1.25 -18.78
CA LEU A 193 18.79 -0.42 -19.98
C LEU A 193 20.15 -0.12 -20.64
N GLU A 194 21.26 -0.24 -19.91
CA GLU A 194 22.61 -0.09 -20.50
C GLU A 194 22.95 -1.23 -21.47
N ASP A 195 22.52 -2.44 -21.15
CA ASP A 195 22.89 -3.66 -21.86
C ASP A 195 21.80 -4.12 -22.85
N LEU A 196 20.53 -3.96 -22.48
CA LEU A 196 19.37 -4.48 -23.22
C LEU A 196 18.73 -3.42 -24.12
N ASP A 197 17.79 -3.83 -24.97
CA ASP A 197 17.15 -2.92 -25.93
C ASP A 197 16.02 -2.12 -25.29
N ALA A 198 15.33 -2.72 -24.32
CA ALA A 198 14.34 -2.06 -23.49
C ALA A 198 14.17 -2.76 -22.14
N ALA A 199 13.53 -2.09 -21.18
CA ALA A 199 13.17 -2.68 -19.88
C ALA A 199 11.84 -2.14 -19.38
N THR A 200 11.02 -3.01 -18.79
CA THR A 200 9.86 -2.55 -18.02
C THR A 200 10.33 -2.09 -16.64
N CYS A 201 10.06 -0.84 -16.29
CA CYS A 201 10.50 -0.23 -15.05
C CYS A 201 9.31 0.45 -14.34
N PHE A 202 9.30 0.41 -13.00
CA PHE A 202 8.44 1.30 -12.23
C PHE A 202 8.88 2.74 -12.37
N PHE A 203 7.92 3.66 -12.38
CA PHE A 203 8.18 5.09 -12.41
C PHE A 203 9.00 5.55 -11.20
N THR A 204 8.80 4.91 -10.05
CA THR A 204 9.57 5.18 -8.82
C THR A 204 11.03 4.79 -8.96
N PHE A 205 11.37 3.69 -9.64
CA PHE A 205 12.77 3.31 -9.85
C PHE A 205 13.45 4.23 -10.85
N MET A 206 12.79 4.59 -11.96
CA MET A 206 13.29 5.60 -12.91
C MET A 206 13.55 6.95 -12.23
N PHE A 207 12.59 7.42 -11.42
CA PHE A 207 12.76 8.67 -10.69
C PHE A 207 13.94 8.61 -9.69
N ASN A 208 14.05 7.52 -8.94
CA ASN A 208 15.10 7.35 -7.93
C ASN A 208 16.50 7.20 -8.53
N SER A 209 16.62 6.71 -9.77
CA SER A 209 17.90 6.66 -10.50
C SER A 209 18.28 7.99 -11.16
N GLY A 210 17.41 9.01 -11.08
CA GLY A 210 17.62 10.31 -11.73
C GLY A 210 17.22 10.36 -13.21
N GLU A 211 16.56 9.32 -13.71
CA GLU A 211 16.07 9.24 -15.08
C GLU A 211 14.68 9.88 -15.22
N ASP A 212 14.32 10.28 -16.45
CA ASP A 212 12.97 10.80 -16.72
C ASP A 212 11.95 9.67 -16.76
N TYR A 213 11.19 9.50 -15.69
CA TYR A 213 10.12 8.49 -15.61
C TYR A 213 9.00 8.71 -16.63
N LYS A 214 8.92 9.87 -17.30
CA LYS A 214 7.90 10.14 -18.34
C LYS A 214 8.34 9.73 -19.73
N ASP A 215 9.61 9.37 -19.94
CA ASP A 215 10.17 9.03 -21.24
C ASP A 215 9.96 7.55 -21.60
N TYR A 216 8.76 7.04 -21.33
CA TYR A 216 8.40 5.67 -21.65
C TYR A 216 8.00 5.54 -23.14
N LEU A 217 8.33 4.40 -23.75
CA LEU A 217 7.85 4.02 -25.07
C LEU A 217 6.37 3.63 -25.04
N ILE A 218 5.97 2.89 -23.99
CA ILE A 218 4.59 2.53 -23.67
C ILE A 218 4.41 2.52 -22.15
N ARG A 219 3.17 2.72 -21.69
CA ARG A 219 2.81 2.74 -20.27
C ARG A 219 1.65 1.80 -19.98
N ASP A 220 1.64 1.22 -18.79
CA ASP A 220 0.53 0.45 -18.26
C ASP A 220 -0.80 1.22 -18.27
N GLN A 221 -1.85 0.58 -18.78
CA GLN A 221 -3.21 1.16 -18.81
C GLN A 221 -4.03 0.81 -17.55
N HIS A 222 -3.46 -0.04 -16.70
CA HIS A 222 -4.11 -0.66 -15.54
C HIS A 222 -3.53 -0.18 -14.20
N ALA A 223 -2.68 0.85 -14.20
CA ALA A 223 -2.03 1.38 -12.99
C ALA A 223 -3.04 1.72 -11.86
N LYS A 224 -4.23 2.19 -12.23
CA LYS A 224 -5.35 2.52 -11.31
C LYS A 224 -5.96 1.30 -10.61
N ASP A 225 -5.66 0.09 -11.05
CA ASP A 225 -6.13 -1.15 -10.41
C ASP A 225 -5.21 -1.55 -9.25
N PHE A 226 -4.14 -0.77 -9.00
CA PHE A 226 -3.17 -0.93 -7.91
C PHE A 226 -3.17 0.30 -6.97
N PRO A 227 -4.31 0.65 -6.35
CA PRO A 227 -4.38 1.78 -5.43
C PRO A 227 -3.47 1.55 -4.22
N ILE A 228 -2.77 2.60 -3.81
CA ILE A 228 -2.04 2.70 -2.56
C ILE A 228 -2.82 3.65 -1.65
N SER A 229 -3.12 3.16 -0.46
CA SER A 229 -3.88 3.86 0.58
C SER A 229 -3.46 3.36 1.95
N LEU A 230 -4.01 3.95 3.01
CA LEU A 230 -3.80 3.44 4.36
C LEU A 230 -4.39 2.02 4.46
N ILE A 231 -3.62 1.07 5.00
CA ILE A 231 -4.06 -0.29 5.29
C ILE A 231 -4.14 -0.44 6.80
N VAL A 232 -5.26 -0.93 7.31
CA VAL A 232 -5.53 -1.14 8.73
C VAL A 232 -6.06 -2.56 8.94
N LYS A 233 -6.15 -3.02 10.19
CA LYS A 233 -7.00 -4.19 10.51
C LYS A 233 -8.46 -3.87 10.14
N ASP A 234 -9.20 -4.86 9.63
CA ASP A 234 -10.58 -4.68 9.16
C ASP A 234 -11.49 -4.08 10.25
N GLU A 235 -11.32 -4.51 11.51
CA GLU A 235 -12.04 -3.96 12.66
C GLU A 235 -11.83 -2.45 12.88
N ASN A 236 -10.75 -1.88 12.34
CA ASN A 236 -10.41 -0.47 12.47
C ASN A 236 -10.86 0.40 11.28
N LYS A 237 -11.35 -0.19 10.18
CA LYS A 237 -11.68 0.55 8.95
C LYS A 237 -12.73 1.64 9.14
N ASP A 238 -13.59 1.48 10.13
CA ASP A 238 -14.66 2.42 10.43
C ASP A 238 -14.34 3.44 11.53
N THR A 239 -13.17 3.33 12.13
CA THR A 239 -12.75 4.24 13.21
C THR A 239 -12.47 5.65 12.71
N ASP A 240 -12.75 6.64 13.57
CA ASP A 240 -12.53 8.06 13.25
C ASP A 240 -11.05 8.35 12.98
N TRP A 241 -10.14 7.69 13.71
CA TRP A 241 -8.69 7.87 13.51
C TRP A 241 -8.25 7.34 12.14
N ALA A 242 -8.71 6.14 11.72
CA ALA A 242 -8.30 5.58 10.44
C ALA A 242 -8.79 6.45 9.27
N LYS A 243 -10.04 6.94 9.36
CA LYS A 243 -10.63 7.86 8.39
C LYS A 243 -9.87 9.19 8.34
N ALA A 244 -9.56 9.79 9.50
CA ALA A 244 -8.85 11.06 9.58
C ALA A 244 -7.40 10.97 9.03
N ILE A 245 -6.68 9.89 9.38
CA ILE A 245 -5.32 9.66 8.86
C ILE A 245 -5.35 9.45 7.34
N ASN A 246 -6.28 8.65 6.81
CA ASN A 246 -6.39 8.45 5.37
C ASN A 246 -6.76 9.76 4.63
N ASN A 247 -7.71 10.53 5.16
CA ASN A 247 -8.11 11.81 4.58
C ASN A 247 -7.01 12.88 4.64
N SER A 248 -6.05 12.76 5.56
CA SER A 248 -4.92 13.69 5.65
C SER A 248 -4.09 13.72 4.35
N PHE A 249 -4.02 12.61 3.61
CA PHE A 249 -3.32 12.54 2.33
C PHE A 249 -4.06 13.24 1.18
N THR A 250 -5.38 13.45 1.30
CA THR A 250 -6.20 13.99 0.21
C THR A 250 -6.26 15.52 0.21
N THR A 251 -5.73 16.17 1.26
CA THR A 251 -5.66 17.63 1.35
C THR A 251 -4.80 18.23 0.24
N LYS A 252 -5.10 19.47 -0.16
CA LYS A 252 -4.31 20.19 -1.17
C LYS A 252 -2.84 20.34 -0.77
N GLU A 253 -2.57 20.57 0.52
CA GLU A 253 -1.21 20.73 1.04
C GLU A 253 -0.44 19.41 0.95
N SER A 254 -1.03 18.29 1.36
CA SER A 254 -0.39 16.98 1.30
C SER A 254 -0.20 16.49 -0.14
N LYS A 255 -1.21 16.62 -1.01
CA LYS A 255 -1.08 16.32 -2.44
C LYS A 255 0.05 17.15 -3.08
N LYS A 256 0.16 18.43 -2.73
CA LYS A 256 1.25 19.29 -3.19
C LYS A 256 2.62 18.84 -2.65
N GLY A 257 2.74 18.55 -1.36
CA GLY A 257 4.00 18.11 -0.76
C GLY A 257 4.52 16.80 -1.36
N ILE A 258 3.62 15.83 -1.60
CA ILE A 258 3.94 14.57 -2.28
C ILE A 258 4.41 14.87 -3.73
N ASN A 259 3.67 15.69 -4.48
CA ASN A 259 4.05 16.04 -5.86
C ASN A 259 5.33 16.86 -5.95
N ASP A 260 5.60 17.75 -5.00
CA ASP A 260 6.84 18.53 -4.97
C ASP A 260 8.06 17.61 -4.77
N HIS A 261 7.91 16.57 -3.95
CA HIS A 261 8.95 15.57 -3.72
C HIS A 261 9.11 14.64 -4.93
N PHE A 262 8.02 14.01 -5.37
CA PHE A 262 8.02 12.95 -6.39
C PHE A 262 7.82 13.44 -7.83
N LYS A 263 7.70 14.75 -8.05
CA LYS A 263 7.57 15.38 -9.37
C LYS A 263 6.48 14.76 -10.27
N GLY A 264 5.40 14.25 -9.68
CA GLY A 264 4.26 13.64 -10.39
C GLY A 264 4.36 12.13 -10.68
N VAL A 265 5.34 11.42 -10.10
CA VAL A 265 5.46 9.94 -10.21
C VAL A 265 4.21 9.23 -9.70
N PHE A 266 3.51 9.82 -8.73
CA PHE A 266 2.24 9.34 -8.22
C PHE A 266 1.08 10.13 -8.82
N THR A 267 0.03 9.41 -9.23
CA THR A 267 -1.24 9.97 -9.68
C THR A 267 -2.28 9.78 -8.58
N PHE A 268 -2.88 10.89 -8.12
CA PHE A 268 -3.91 10.85 -7.09
C PHE A 268 -5.24 10.40 -7.69
N TYR A 269 -6.02 9.65 -6.91
CA TYR A 269 -7.42 9.44 -7.25
C TYR A 269 -8.22 10.75 -7.06
N GLU A 270 -9.25 10.92 -7.90
CA GLU A 270 -10.19 12.03 -7.87
C GLU A 270 -11.34 11.80 -6.88
#